data_AF-A0A226DSW0-F1
#
_entry.id   AF-A0A226DSW0-F1
#
_cell.length_a   1.000
_cell.length_b   1.000
_cell.length_c   1.000
_cell.angle_alpha   90.00
_cell.angle_beta   90.00
_cell.angle_gamma   90.00
#
_symmetry.space_group_name_H-M   'P 1'
#
loop_
_entity.id
_entity.type
_entity.pdbx_description
1 polymer ?
#
loop_
_entity_poly.entity_id
_entity_poly.type
_entity_poly.pdbx_seq_one_letter_code
_entity_poly.pdbx_strand_id
1 'polypeptide(L)'
;MLGIKGLLVLILGVILASEIHGQSEKTGIVKMFFERSVYVNQIFYQLLFAHLEASLENEPIPIPEPMTLDNFTYNHRWLLYEGESHTYNPLLFGFSNSVLTVHVDNDTYKANIHLVIPQASLTGAYDLWVDHYNIWGTVETEHRGAGAYAHTFSNVDLWLNLTLSEGLDDGRGQPLATDVTTSLVFGSCRLWAGNFTTNGDLWDDAKWERQGPIFKADFDEEMKSRTREILLREGARAYFNMYWGYGEYTRLEALHWLIELGAALNP
;
A
#
# COMPACT_ATOMS: atom_id res chain seq x y z
N MET A 1 -5.96 0.13 -19.51
CA MET A 1 -4.51 -0.17 -19.31
C MET A 1 -3.81 0.97 -18.56
N LEU A 2 -4.23 1.28 -17.34
CA LEU A 2 -3.73 2.49 -16.64
C LEU A 2 -3.76 2.40 -15.10
N GLY A 3 -3.75 1.18 -14.56
CA GLY A 3 -3.88 0.99 -13.13
C GLY A 3 -3.02 -0.15 -12.68
N ILE A 4 -1.69 0.06 -12.54
CA ILE A 4 -0.84 -0.89 -11.81
C ILE A 4 0.20 -0.31 -10.84
N LYS A 5 -0.04 0.87 -10.23
CA LYS A 5 1.04 1.65 -9.57
C LYS A 5 1.28 1.49 -8.08
N GLY A 6 0.45 0.78 -7.33
CA GLY A 6 0.42 1.08 -5.90
C GLY A 6 0.86 -0.04 -4.94
N LEU A 7 0.73 -1.34 -5.28
CA LEU A 7 1.05 -2.39 -4.29
C LEU A 7 2.52 -2.30 -3.83
N LEU A 8 3.39 -1.74 -4.68
CA LEU A 8 4.76 -1.35 -4.32
C LEU A 8 4.83 -0.19 -3.33
N VAL A 9 3.90 0.75 -3.28
CA VAL A 9 3.90 1.78 -2.22
C VAL A 9 3.42 1.20 -0.89
N LEU A 10 2.56 0.18 -0.89
CA LEU A 10 2.14 -0.50 0.35
C LEU A 10 3.22 -1.44 0.90
N ILE A 11 3.97 -2.10 0.01
CA ILE A 11 5.00 -3.07 0.38
C ILE A 11 6.38 -2.39 0.41
N LEU A 12 6.76 -1.57 -0.57
CA LEU A 12 7.99 -0.75 -0.57
C LEU A 12 7.88 0.64 0.05
N GLY A 13 6.73 1.31 0.05
CA GLY A 13 6.57 2.51 0.88
C GLY A 13 6.54 2.17 2.37
N VAL A 14 6.39 0.89 2.68
CA VAL A 14 6.67 0.27 3.97
C VAL A 14 8.14 -0.13 4.08
N ILE A 15 8.73 -0.80 3.06
CA ILE A 15 10.17 -1.17 3.02
C ILE A 15 11.14 0.01 3.14
N LEU A 16 10.78 1.16 2.57
CA LEU A 16 11.64 2.34 2.52
C LEU A 16 11.28 3.41 3.57
N ALA A 17 10.10 3.34 4.19
CA ALA A 17 9.75 4.25 5.28
C ALA A 17 10.26 3.78 6.65
N SER A 18 10.53 2.48 6.84
CA SER A 18 10.89 1.95 8.17
C SER A 18 12.29 2.34 8.64
N GLU A 19 13.24 2.61 7.73
CA GLU A 19 14.58 3.12 8.08
C GLU A 19 14.64 4.67 8.17
N ILE A 20 13.62 5.41 7.69
CA ILE A 20 13.75 6.87 7.45
C ILE A 20 12.78 7.75 8.29
N HIS A 21 11.74 7.20 8.93
CA HIS A 21 10.75 8.04 9.63
C HIS A 21 10.94 8.12 11.14
N GLY A 22 11.93 8.93 11.54
CA GLY A 22 12.01 9.55 12.86
C GLY A 22 11.59 11.02 12.80
N GLN A 23 10.55 11.37 13.55
CA GLN A 23 10.16 12.73 14.03
C GLN A 23 9.30 13.66 13.12
N SER A 24 8.08 13.94 13.64
CA SER A 24 7.19 15.12 13.58
C SER A 24 7.63 16.35 12.75
N GLU A 25 6.82 17.10 11.98
CA GLU A 25 5.55 17.76 12.35
C GLU A 25 4.70 18.21 11.12
N LYS A 26 3.44 18.58 11.40
CA LYS A 26 2.28 18.63 10.51
C LYS A 26 2.15 19.95 9.74
N THR A 27 2.25 19.93 8.40
CA THR A 27 1.41 20.71 7.44
C THR A 27 1.91 20.59 5.99
N GLY A 28 3.23 20.56 5.74
CA GLY A 28 3.79 20.26 4.40
C GLY A 28 3.61 18.79 3.99
N ILE A 29 3.55 17.92 5.00
CA ILE A 29 3.34 16.48 4.92
C ILE A 29 2.04 16.12 4.16
N VAL A 30 0.95 16.87 4.36
CA VAL A 30 -0.37 16.57 3.76
C VAL A 30 -0.38 16.78 2.25
N LYS A 31 0.39 17.75 1.74
CA LYS A 31 0.48 18.05 0.31
C LYS A 31 1.31 17.00 -0.44
N MET A 32 2.43 16.57 0.16
CA MET A 32 3.22 15.43 -0.33
C MET A 32 2.44 14.10 -0.22
N PHE A 33 1.60 13.95 0.81
CA PHE A 33 0.71 12.79 0.96
C PHE A 33 -0.44 12.77 -0.05
N PHE A 34 -0.88 13.91 -0.57
CA PHE A 34 -1.89 13.99 -1.64
C PHE A 34 -1.33 13.58 -3.02
N GLU A 35 -0.06 13.88 -3.32
CA GLU A 35 0.59 13.32 -4.51
C GLU A 35 0.83 11.81 -4.35
N ARG A 36 1.07 11.35 -3.12
CA ARG A 36 1.18 9.92 -2.76
C ARG A 36 -0.17 9.18 -2.73
N SER A 37 -1.30 9.87 -2.56
CA SER A 37 -2.63 9.24 -2.49
C SER A 37 -3.13 8.73 -3.85
N VAL A 38 -2.71 9.33 -4.97
CA VAL A 38 -3.00 8.80 -6.32
C VAL A 38 -2.45 7.37 -6.47
N TYR A 39 -1.27 7.09 -5.92
CA TYR A 39 -0.67 5.77 -5.93
C TYR A 39 -1.41 4.79 -5.01
N VAL A 40 -1.79 5.22 -3.80
CA VAL A 40 -2.56 4.40 -2.84
C VAL A 40 -3.96 4.06 -3.38
N ASN A 41 -4.64 5.03 -4.01
CA ASN A 41 -5.95 4.83 -4.64
C ASN A 41 -5.91 3.74 -5.72
N GLN A 42 -4.83 3.69 -6.50
CA GLN A 42 -4.70 2.70 -7.56
C GLN A 42 -4.49 1.27 -7.01
N ILE A 43 -3.95 1.11 -5.80
CA ILE A 43 -3.83 -0.20 -5.11
C ILE A 43 -5.18 -0.76 -4.79
N PHE A 44 -5.96 0.03 -4.06
CA PHE A 44 -7.28 -0.38 -3.63
C PHE A 44 -8.12 -0.69 -4.85
N TYR A 45 -8.02 0.13 -5.91
CA TYR A 45 -8.61 -0.16 -7.21
C TYR A 45 -8.21 -1.55 -7.74
N GLN A 46 -6.93 -1.88 -7.84
CA GLN A 46 -6.50 -3.15 -8.44
C GLN A 46 -6.78 -4.37 -7.58
N LEU A 47 -6.56 -4.31 -6.27
CA LEU A 47 -6.74 -5.46 -5.39
C LEU A 47 -8.22 -5.79 -5.27
N LEU A 48 -9.06 -4.77 -5.07
CA LEU A 48 -10.51 -4.97 -5.01
C LEU A 48 -11.06 -5.38 -6.38
N PHE A 49 -10.59 -4.77 -7.48
CA PHE A 49 -11.06 -5.10 -8.82
C PHE A 49 -10.62 -6.49 -9.30
N ALA A 50 -9.39 -6.92 -9.01
CA ALA A 50 -8.94 -8.27 -9.35
C ALA A 50 -9.77 -9.34 -8.62
N HIS A 51 -10.13 -9.11 -7.35
CA HIS A 51 -11.04 -9.99 -6.63
C HIS A 51 -12.49 -9.92 -7.15
N LEU A 52 -12.96 -8.73 -7.53
CA LEU A 52 -14.28 -8.54 -8.17
C LEU A 52 -14.37 -9.32 -9.48
N GLU A 53 -13.44 -9.13 -10.41
CA GLU A 53 -13.40 -9.83 -11.70
C GLU A 53 -13.31 -11.35 -11.54
N ALA A 54 -12.56 -11.82 -10.55
CA ALA A 54 -12.44 -13.24 -10.24
C ALA A 54 -13.71 -13.86 -9.62
N SER A 55 -14.61 -13.03 -9.06
CA SER A 55 -15.80 -13.49 -8.34
C SER A 55 -17.11 -13.34 -9.15
N LEU A 56 -17.04 -12.81 -10.37
CA LEU A 56 -18.22 -12.69 -11.23
C LEU A 56 -18.68 -14.08 -11.73
N GLU A 57 -19.87 -14.49 -11.28
CA GLU A 57 -20.42 -15.85 -11.46
C GLU A 57 -20.50 -16.35 -12.92
N ASN A 58 -20.58 -15.44 -13.89
CA ASN A 58 -20.85 -15.80 -15.28
C ASN A 58 -19.58 -16.07 -16.10
N GLU A 59 -18.43 -15.45 -15.76
CA GLU A 59 -17.12 -15.67 -16.39
C GLU A 59 -15.99 -15.23 -15.44
N PRO A 60 -15.59 -16.04 -14.45
CA PRO A 60 -14.55 -15.64 -13.51
C PRO A 60 -13.21 -15.49 -14.23
N ILE A 61 -12.65 -14.27 -14.20
CA ILE A 61 -11.31 -14.01 -14.75
C ILE A 61 -10.31 -14.32 -13.63
N PRO A 62 -9.42 -15.32 -13.79
CA PRO A 62 -8.46 -15.64 -12.74
C PRO A 62 -7.54 -14.45 -12.49
N ILE A 63 -7.24 -14.20 -11.22
CA ILE A 63 -6.25 -13.19 -10.82
C ILE A 63 -4.92 -13.50 -11.51
N PRO A 64 -4.32 -12.55 -12.26
CA PRO A 64 -3.05 -12.77 -12.94
C PRO A 64 -1.91 -13.15 -11.99
N GLU A 65 -1.05 -14.09 -12.39
CA GLU A 65 0.09 -14.56 -11.60
C GLU A 65 1.33 -14.72 -12.52
N PRO A 66 2.43 -13.95 -12.31
CA PRO A 66 2.50 -12.81 -11.39
C PRO A 66 1.61 -11.65 -11.85
N MET A 67 1.17 -10.83 -10.90
CA MET A 67 0.65 -9.51 -11.23
C MET A 67 1.80 -8.60 -11.61
N THR A 68 1.82 -8.14 -12.86
CA THR A 68 2.77 -7.13 -13.34
C THR A 68 2.37 -5.77 -12.79
N LEU A 69 3.28 -5.03 -12.20
CA LEU A 69 3.04 -3.70 -11.67
C LEU A 69 3.79 -2.64 -12.51
N ASP A 70 3.34 -1.40 -12.46
CA ASP A 70 3.97 -0.29 -13.18
C ASP A 70 5.31 0.11 -12.53
N ASN A 71 6.23 0.61 -13.34
CA ASN A 71 7.44 1.25 -12.84
C ASN A 71 7.08 2.47 -11.98
N PHE A 72 7.85 2.71 -10.92
CA PHE A 72 7.66 3.89 -10.08
C PHE A 72 8.97 4.43 -9.54
N THR A 73 8.95 5.71 -9.21
CA THR A 73 10.04 6.42 -8.55
C THR A 73 9.54 6.94 -7.21
N TYR A 74 10.34 6.76 -6.17
CA TYR A 74 10.09 7.33 -4.85
C TYR A 74 11.21 8.29 -4.49
N ASN A 75 10.84 9.52 -4.15
CA ASN A 75 11.77 10.56 -3.75
C ASN A 75 11.88 10.60 -2.22
N HIS A 76 13.11 10.43 -1.73
CA HIS A 76 13.48 10.27 -0.31
C HIS A 76 13.70 11.59 0.42
N ARG A 77 13.20 12.71 -0.09
CA ARG A 77 13.45 14.03 0.50
C ARG A 77 12.72 14.22 1.83
N TRP A 78 13.47 14.18 2.93
CA TRP A 78 12.95 14.42 4.27
C TRP A 78 14.01 14.93 5.25
N LEU A 79 13.91 16.19 5.69
CA LEU A 79 14.76 16.85 6.70
C LEU A 79 16.28 16.70 6.44
N LEU A 80 16.81 15.53 6.76
CA LEU A 80 18.19 15.10 6.67
C LEU A 80 18.40 13.97 5.65
N TYR A 81 17.40 13.65 4.83
CA TYR A 81 17.48 12.64 3.78
C TYR A 81 17.24 13.29 2.42
N GLU A 82 18.04 12.90 1.44
CA GLU A 82 17.86 13.23 0.02
C GLU A 82 18.14 12.01 -0.82
N GLY A 83 17.43 11.87 -1.93
CA GLY A 83 17.68 10.78 -2.87
C GLY A 83 16.44 10.30 -3.58
N GLU A 84 16.62 9.27 -4.39
CA GLU A 84 15.58 8.65 -5.19
C GLU A 84 15.79 7.14 -5.24
N SER A 85 14.68 6.41 -5.24
CA SER A 85 14.65 5.00 -5.60
C SER A 85 13.72 4.80 -6.78
N HIS A 86 14.22 4.15 -7.81
CA HIS A 86 13.48 3.76 -8.99
C HIS A 86 13.25 2.26 -8.94
N THR A 87 12.06 1.82 -9.32
CA THR A 87 11.70 0.42 -9.42
C THR A 87 11.16 0.14 -10.81
N TYR A 88 11.64 -0.93 -11.42
CA TYR A 88 11.42 -1.30 -12.80
C TYR A 88 10.89 -2.72 -12.92
N ASN A 89 9.91 -2.89 -13.80
CA ASN A 89 9.18 -4.11 -14.11
C ASN A 89 8.82 -4.93 -12.85
N PRO A 90 8.19 -4.30 -11.85
CA PRO A 90 7.84 -5.01 -10.63
C PRO A 90 6.82 -6.12 -10.88
N LEU A 91 7.03 -7.27 -10.22
CA LEU A 91 6.18 -8.45 -10.29
C LEU A 91 5.77 -8.88 -8.88
N LEU A 92 4.46 -8.96 -8.64
CA LEU A 92 3.88 -9.49 -7.42
C LEU A 92 3.45 -10.93 -7.63
N PHE A 93 4.00 -11.81 -6.81
CA PHE A 93 3.64 -13.21 -6.74
C PHE A 93 2.84 -13.55 -5.50
N GLY A 94 1.95 -14.55 -5.62
CA GLY A 94 1.21 -15.12 -4.51
C GLY A 94 -0.11 -14.41 -4.18
N PHE A 95 -0.41 -13.30 -4.87
CA PHE A 95 -1.69 -12.62 -4.74
C PHE A 95 -2.86 -13.44 -5.30
N SER A 96 -2.62 -14.34 -6.26
CA SER A 96 -3.67 -15.29 -6.68
C SER A 96 -4.19 -16.20 -5.53
N ASN A 97 -3.42 -16.32 -4.43
CA ASN A 97 -3.80 -17.08 -3.24
C ASN A 97 -4.38 -16.19 -2.12
N SER A 98 -4.67 -14.92 -2.39
CA SER A 98 -5.26 -14.04 -1.37
C SER A 98 -6.74 -14.36 -1.16
N VAL A 99 -7.21 -14.03 0.05
CA VAL A 99 -8.61 -14.12 0.43
C VAL A 99 -9.10 -12.73 0.79
N LEU A 100 -10.11 -12.24 0.09
CA LEU A 100 -10.77 -10.97 0.36
C LEU A 100 -12.15 -11.25 0.93
N THR A 101 -12.44 -10.69 2.10
CA THR A 101 -13.75 -10.75 2.73
C THR A 101 -14.32 -9.35 2.87
N VAL A 102 -15.64 -9.24 2.71
CA VAL A 102 -16.36 -7.96 2.85
C VAL A 102 -17.60 -8.22 3.70
N HIS A 103 -17.71 -7.51 4.81
CA HIS A 103 -18.86 -7.55 5.70
C HIS A 103 -19.47 -6.16 5.82
N VAL A 104 -20.80 -6.09 5.71
CA VAL A 104 -21.55 -4.84 5.75
C VAL A 104 -22.67 -4.96 6.76
N ASP A 105 -22.80 -3.96 7.62
CA ASP A 105 -23.90 -3.80 8.56
C ASP A 105 -24.87 -2.75 8.00
N ASN A 106 -26.09 -3.21 7.67
CA ASN A 106 -27.14 -2.39 7.09
C ASN A 106 -27.72 -1.36 8.06
N ASP A 107 -27.67 -1.64 9.36
CA ASP A 107 -28.24 -0.76 10.38
C ASP A 107 -27.27 0.37 10.72
N THR A 108 -25.97 0.06 10.74
CA THR A 108 -24.93 1.03 11.09
C THR A 108 -24.21 1.65 9.89
N TYR A 109 -24.49 1.19 8.67
CA TYR A 109 -23.81 1.59 7.43
C TYR A 109 -22.30 1.39 7.49
N LYS A 110 -21.84 0.46 8.32
CA LYS A 110 -20.42 0.15 8.46
C LYS A 110 -20.05 -0.97 7.51
N ALA A 111 -18.92 -0.81 6.85
CA ALA A 111 -18.32 -1.85 6.04
C ALA A 111 -16.94 -2.19 6.60
N ASN A 112 -16.65 -3.48 6.64
CA ASN A 112 -15.38 -4.06 6.98
C ASN A 112 -14.89 -4.86 5.76
N ILE A 113 -13.70 -4.52 5.29
CA ILE A 113 -13.04 -5.14 4.15
C ILE A 113 -11.72 -5.70 4.68
N HIS A 114 -11.51 -6.99 4.52
CA HIS A 114 -10.35 -7.69 5.06
C HIS A 114 -9.69 -8.55 3.99
N LEU A 115 -8.40 -8.30 3.75
CA LEU A 115 -7.59 -9.00 2.77
C LEU A 115 -6.47 -9.75 3.48
N VAL A 116 -6.37 -11.05 3.23
CA VAL A 116 -5.28 -11.91 3.71
C VAL A 116 -4.49 -12.44 2.54
N ILE A 117 -3.17 -12.35 2.59
CA ILE A 117 -2.25 -12.96 1.62
C ILE A 117 -1.28 -13.86 2.40
N PRO A 118 -1.37 -15.20 2.25
CA PRO A 118 -0.50 -16.12 2.99
C PRO A 118 0.99 -15.85 2.74
N GLN A 119 1.34 -15.58 1.49
CA GLN A 119 2.68 -15.16 1.12
C GLN A 119 2.61 -14.25 -0.11
N ALA A 120 3.27 -13.09 -0.04
CA ALA A 120 3.43 -12.16 -1.15
C ALA A 120 4.93 -12.00 -1.45
N SER A 121 5.34 -12.23 -2.70
CA SER A 121 6.72 -12.00 -3.13
C SER A 121 6.77 -10.90 -4.18
N LEU A 122 7.54 -9.86 -3.92
CA LEU A 122 7.73 -8.73 -4.81
C LEU A 122 9.14 -8.77 -5.39
N THR A 123 9.23 -8.83 -6.71
CA THR A 123 10.52 -8.88 -7.43
C THR A 123 10.55 -7.83 -8.52
N GLY A 124 11.74 -7.49 -8.99
CA GLY A 124 11.92 -6.54 -10.07
C GLY A 124 13.37 -6.10 -10.17
N ALA A 125 13.59 -5.01 -10.91
CA ALA A 125 14.86 -4.30 -10.90
C ALA A 125 14.70 -2.96 -10.18
N TYR A 126 15.80 -2.45 -9.63
CA TYR A 126 15.82 -1.18 -8.94
C TYR A 126 17.09 -0.39 -9.23
N ASP A 127 17.00 0.92 -9.03
CA ASP A 127 18.13 1.84 -8.89
C ASP A 127 17.87 2.72 -7.67
N LEU A 128 18.88 2.96 -6.85
CA LEU A 128 18.77 3.61 -5.56
C LEU A 128 19.98 4.51 -5.32
N TRP A 129 19.69 5.73 -4.93
CA TRP A 129 20.62 6.65 -4.29
C TRP A 129 19.89 7.35 -3.16
N VAL A 130 20.35 7.18 -1.92
CA VAL A 130 19.84 7.90 -0.74
C VAL A 130 21.00 8.33 0.14
N ASP A 131 21.02 9.60 0.49
CA ASP A 131 21.96 10.20 1.42
C ASP A 131 21.23 10.62 2.68
N HIS A 132 21.80 10.24 3.82
CA HIS A 132 21.44 10.75 5.12
C HIS A 132 22.52 11.74 5.57
N TYR A 133 22.12 12.95 5.91
CA TYR A 133 22.96 14.05 6.33
C TYR A 133 22.87 14.23 7.84
N ASN A 134 23.93 14.72 8.47
CA ASN A 134 23.81 15.28 9.82
C ASN A 134 23.21 16.69 9.79
N ILE A 135 22.95 17.23 10.97
CA ILE A 135 22.46 18.61 11.18
C ILE A 135 23.37 19.71 10.59
N TRP A 136 24.60 19.37 10.20
CA TRP A 136 25.56 20.28 9.58
C TRP A 136 25.59 20.18 8.05
N GLY A 137 24.76 19.32 7.47
CA GLY A 137 24.68 19.11 6.02
C GLY A 137 25.79 18.21 5.45
N THR A 138 26.52 17.48 6.29
CA THR A 138 27.50 16.48 5.85
C THR A 138 26.83 15.11 5.75
N VAL A 139 27.09 14.38 4.67
CA VAL A 139 26.59 13.00 4.51
C VAL A 139 27.18 12.10 5.59
N GLU A 140 26.32 11.49 6.42
CA GLU A 140 26.67 10.48 7.42
C GLU A 140 26.55 9.06 6.87
N THR A 141 25.48 8.79 6.12
CA THR A 141 25.28 7.49 5.49
C THR A 141 24.81 7.61 4.05
N GLU A 142 25.44 6.82 3.19
CA GLU A 142 25.12 6.69 1.77
C GLU A 142 24.54 5.31 1.52
N HIS A 143 23.32 5.24 1.02
CA HIS A 143 22.73 4.02 0.48
C HIS A 143 22.75 4.11 -1.04
N ARG A 144 23.25 3.07 -1.69
CA ARG A 144 23.30 2.96 -3.14
C ARG A 144 22.92 1.56 -3.56
N GLY A 145 22.48 1.39 -4.79
CA GLY A 145 22.42 0.08 -5.42
C GLY A 145 21.65 0.09 -6.71
N ALA A 146 22.06 -0.76 -7.65
CA ALA A 146 21.35 -0.96 -8.91
C ALA A 146 21.42 -2.44 -9.28
N GLY A 147 20.26 -3.07 -9.47
CA GLY A 147 20.22 -4.51 -9.69
C GLY A 147 18.82 -5.08 -9.57
N ALA A 148 18.74 -6.40 -9.33
CA ALA A 148 17.48 -7.06 -9.02
C ALA A 148 17.19 -6.96 -7.52
N TYR A 149 15.91 -6.96 -7.16
CA TYR A 149 15.48 -7.13 -5.78
C TYR A 149 14.45 -8.25 -5.67
N ALA A 150 14.36 -8.82 -4.47
CA ALA A 150 13.40 -9.84 -4.12
C ALA A 150 13.01 -9.69 -2.65
N HIS A 151 11.77 -9.29 -2.41
CA HIS A 151 11.19 -9.19 -1.08
C HIS A 151 10.07 -10.21 -0.95
N THR A 152 9.97 -10.87 0.21
CA THR A 152 8.88 -11.80 0.49
C THR A 152 8.29 -11.47 1.85
N PHE A 153 6.96 -11.45 1.91
CA PHE A 153 6.16 -11.18 3.10
C PHE A 153 5.28 -12.38 3.37
N SER A 154 5.24 -12.82 4.61
CA SER A 154 4.40 -13.93 5.04
C SER A 154 3.27 -13.42 5.92
N ASN A 155 2.08 -14.00 5.77
CA ASN A 155 0.87 -13.68 6.52
C ASN A 155 0.54 -12.18 6.46
N VAL A 156 0.43 -11.63 5.25
CA VAL A 156 0.00 -10.24 5.07
C VAL A 156 -1.48 -10.15 5.38
N ASP A 157 -1.87 -9.16 6.18
CA ASP A 157 -3.22 -8.95 6.63
C ASP A 157 -3.52 -7.45 6.60
N LEU A 158 -4.55 -7.10 5.83
CA LEU A 158 -5.00 -5.72 5.63
C LEU A 158 -6.47 -5.61 6.05
N TRP A 159 -6.74 -4.80 7.07
CA TRP A 159 -8.08 -4.39 7.45
C TRP A 159 -8.38 -2.98 6.97
N LEU A 160 -9.62 -2.80 6.55
CA LEU A 160 -10.21 -1.51 6.24
C LEU A 160 -11.63 -1.50 6.81
N ASN A 161 -11.90 -0.58 7.73
CA ASN A 161 -13.26 -0.29 8.15
C ASN A 161 -13.63 1.10 7.68
N LEU A 162 -14.87 1.27 7.25
CA LEU A 162 -15.41 2.57 6.87
C LEU A 162 -16.89 2.65 7.22
N THR A 163 -17.39 3.86 7.37
CA THR A 163 -18.81 4.16 7.50
C THR A 163 -19.28 4.84 6.21
N LEU A 164 -20.43 4.43 5.67
CA LEU A 164 -21.04 5.10 4.52
C LEU A 164 -21.95 6.23 5.04
N SER A 165 -21.62 7.47 4.67
CA SER A 165 -22.40 8.67 4.98
C SER A 165 -22.92 9.35 3.70
N GLU A 166 -23.86 10.27 3.85
CA GLU A 166 -24.31 11.15 2.76
C GLU A 166 -23.57 12.49 2.83
N GLY A 167 -23.01 12.92 1.70
CA GLY A 167 -22.48 14.26 1.50
C GLY A 167 -23.60 15.30 1.40
N LEU A 168 -23.32 16.53 1.83
CA LEU A 168 -24.29 17.62 1.86
C LEU A 168 -24.31 18.47 0.58
N ASP A 169 -23.41 18.21 -0.38
CA ASP A 169 -23.35 18.98 -1.61
C ASP A 169 -24.45 18.54 -2.60
N ASP A 170 -25.03 19.55 -3.27
CA ASP A 170 -25.98 19.52 -4.41
C ASP A 170 -27.38 18.88 -4.26
N GLY A 171 -27.74 18.37 -3.09
CA GLY A 171 -29.10 17.87 -2.83
C GLY A 171 -29.38 16.48 -3.42
N ARG A 172 -28.36 15.79 -3.96
CA ARG A 172 -28.45 14.36 -4.34
C ARG A 172 -27.85 13.40 -3.32
N GLY A 173 -27.18 13.90 -2.27
CA GLY A 173 -26.69 13.07 -1.17
C GLY A 173 -25.67 12.03 -1.65
N GLN A 174 -24.52 12.48 -2.19
CA GLN A 174 -23.49 11.56 -2.68
C GLN A 174 -22.92 10.71 -1.53
N PRO A 175 -22.71 9.40 -1.72
CA PRO A 175 -22.08 8.53 -0.74
C PRO A 175 -20.64 8.97 -0.45
N LEU A 176 -20.30 9.01 0.83
CA LEU A 176 -18.96 9.30 1.32
C LEU A 176 -18.50 8.21 2.28
N ALA A 177 -17.28 7.74 2.09
CA ALA A 177 -16.55 6.92 3.06
C ALA A 177 -16.04 7.84 4.18
N THR A 178 -16.66 7.74 5.34
CA THR A 178 -16.30 8.45 6.56
C THR A 178 -15.77 7.48 7.60
N ASP A 179 -15.18 8.00 8.68
CA ASP A 179 -14.63 7.21 9.80
C ASP A 179 -13.75 6.02 9.38
N VAL A 180 -13.01 6.23 8.28
CA VAL A 180 -12.14 5.20 7.72
C VAL A 180 -11.04 4.86 8.73
N THR A 181 -10.84 3.57 8.98
CA THR A 181 -9.73 3.04 9.79
C THR A 181 -9.08 1.91 9.02
N THR A 182 -7.75 1.85 9.07
CA THR A 182 -6.97 0.82 8.37
C THR A 182 -6.03 0.13 9.35
N SER A 183 -5.60 -1.08 8.99
CA SER A 183 -4.48 -1.74 9.63
C SER A 183 -3.80 -2.63 8.60
N LEU A 184 -2.50 -2.41 8.36
CA LEU A 184 -1.68 -3.32 7.57
C LEU A 184 -0.64 -3.98 8.47
N VAL A 185 -0.64 -5.30 8.48
CA VAL A 185 0.34 -6.12 9.20
C VAL A 185 0.86 -7.26 8.33
N PHE A 186 2.02 -7.78 8.68
CA PHE A 186 2.55 -9.03 8.14
C PHE A 186 3.26 -9.80 9.25
N GLY A 187 3.31 -11.12 9.15
CA GLY A 187 3.94 -11.98 10.17
C GLY A 187 5.47 -11.90 10.14
N SER A 188 6.06 -12.00 8.97
CA SER A 188 7.51 -11.88 8.77
C SER A 188 7.85 -11.41 7.36
N CYS A 189 9.10 -11.00 7.16
CA CYS A 189 9.60 -10.69 5.83
C CYS A 189 11.03 -11.19 5.62
N ARG A 190 11.37 -11.42 4.35
CA ARG A 190 12.72 -11.62 3.85
C ARG A 190 12.99 -10.57 2.80
N LEU A 191 14.08 -9.83 2.96
CA LEU A 191 14.47 -8.77 2.06
C LEU A 191 15.78 -9.12 1.38
N TRP A 192 15.91 -8.75 0.11
CA TRP A 192 17.15 -8.88 -0.64
C TRP A 192 17.18 -7.89 -1.79
N ALA A 193 18.33 -7.26 -1.99
CA ALA A 193 18.59 -6.41 -3.15
C ALA A 193 20.05 -6.55 -3.59
N GLY A 194 20.26 -6.87 -4.87
CA GLY A 194 21.56 -7.10 -5.45
C GLY A 194 22.32 -5.80 -5.68
N ASN A 195 23.63 -5.81 -5.40
CA ASN A 195 24.52 -4.64 -5.49
C ASN A 195 24.18 -3.49 -4.53
N PHE A 196 23.42 -3.76 -3.47
CA PHE A 196 23.15 -2.76 -2.44
C PHE A 196 24.38 -2.50 -1.58
N THR A 197 24.74 -1.22 -1.43
CA THR A 197 25.86 -0.79 -0.59
C THR A 197 25.41 0.23 0.45
N THR A 198 26.05 0.21 1.62
CA THR A 198 25.99 1.31 2.59
C THR A 198 27.39 1.86 2.80
N ASN A 199 27.61 3.14 2.60
CA ASN A 199 28.94 3.78 2.67
C ASN A 199 30.00 3.09 1.80
N GLY A 200 29.59 2.59 0.63
CA GLY A 200 30.43 1.82 -0.29
C GLY A 200 30.58 0.34 0.06
N ASP A 201 30.16 -0.10 1.24
CA ASP A 201 30.25 -1.51 1.65
C ASP A 201 29.05 -2.31 1.12
N LEU A 202 29.35 -3.29 0.26
CA LEU A 202 28.36 -4.22 -0.29
C LEU A 202 27.72 -5.09 0.80
N TRP A 203 26.40 -5.20 0.78
CA TRP A 203 25.66 -6.11 1.64
C TRP A 203 25.68 -7.52 1.06
N ASP A 204 26.17 -8.47 1.85
CA ASP A 204 26.11 -9.90 1.53
C ASP A 204 24.76 -10.52 1.95
N ASP A 205 24.56 -11.78 1.58
CA ASP A 205 23.32 -12.50 1.89
C ASP A 205 23.08 -12.63 3.41
N ALA A 206 24.15 -12.76 4.21
CA ALA A 206 24.07 -12.84 5.66
C ALA A 206 23.67 -11.49 6.30
N LYS A 207 24.04 -10.37 5.69
CA LYS A 207 23.56 -9.05 6.08
C LYS A 207 22.08 -8.92 5.73
N TRP A 208 21.66 -9.26 4.51
CA TRP A 208 20.25 -9.23 4.09
C TRP A 208 19.33 -10.11 4.95
N GLU A 209 19.78 -11.32 5.30
CA GLU A 209 19.01 -12.25 6.14
C GLU A 209 18.69 -11.66 7.53
N ARG A 210 19.61 -10.87 8.09
CA ARG A 210 19.41 -10.20 9.38
C ARG A 210 18.46 -9.01 9.32
N GLN A 211 18.18 -8.46 8.13
CA GLN A 211 17.40 -7.24 7.99
C GLN A 211 15.90 -7.46 8.04
N GLY A 212 15.40 -8.63 7.62
CA GLY A 212 13.97 -8.93 7.67
C GLY A 212 13.35 -8.74 9.07
N PRO A 213 13.95 -9.30 10.14
CA PRO A 213 13.48 -9.09 11.51
C PRO A 213 13.55 -7.63 11.99
N ILE A 214 14.63 -6.90 11.65
CA ILE A 214 14.82 -5.49 12.03
C ILE A 214 13.74 -4.64 11.36
N PHE A 215 13.59 -4.83 10.06
CA PHE A 215 12.55 -4.19 9.26
C PHE A 215 11.15 -4.42 9.83
N LYS A 216 10.83 -5.65 10.20
CA LYS A 216 9.56 -6.00 10.82
C LYS A 216 9.36 -5.27 12.15
N ALA A 217 10.36 -5.24 13.02
CA ALA A 217 10.26 -4.52 14.30
C ALA A 217 10.01 -3.02 14.08
N ASP A 218 10.72 -2.39 13.13
CA ASP A 218 10.52 -0.99 12.76
C ASP A 218 9.13 -0.74 12.16
N PHE A 219 8.65 -1.68 11.33
CA PHE A 219 7.33 -1.57 10.73
C PHE A 219 6.19 -1.59 11.77
N ASP A 220 6.35 -2.38 12.83
CA ASP A 220 5.36 -2.52 13.90
C ASP A 220 5.40 -1.39 14.94
N GLU A 221 6.48 -0.60 14.97
CA GLU A 221 6.65 0.47 15.95
C GLU A 221 5.53 1.51 15.82
N GLU A 222 4.83 1.81 16.93
CA GLU A 222 3.64 2.67 16.95
C GLU A 222 3.87 4.06 16.34
N MET A 223 5.05 4.65 16.62
CA MET A 223 5.42 5.96 16.09
C MET A 223 5.62 5.94 14.57
N LYS A 224 6.09 4.83 14.02
CA LYS A 224 6.32 4.63 12.58
C LYS A 224 5.05 4.18 11.85
N SER A 225 4.17 3.42 12.52
CA SER A 225 2.91 2.94 11.94
C SER A 225 1.88 4.06 11.74
N ARG A 226 1.84 5.08 12.62
CA ARG A 226 0.84 6.15 12.55
C ARG A 226 0.78 6.87 11.20
N THR A 227 1.94 7.18 10.60
CA THR A 227 2.02 7.87 9.31
C THR A 227 1.52 6.99 8.17
N ARG A 228 1.87 5.70 8.19
CA ARG A 228 1.37 4.70 7.25
C ARG A 228 -0.14 4.58 7.34
N GLU A 229 -0.71 4.47 8.54
CA GLU A 229 -2.15 4.34 8.71
C GLU A 229 -2.91 5.59 8.24
N ILE A 230 -2.35 6.79 8.40
CA ILE A 230 -2.94 8.00 7.81
C ILE A 230 -2.97 7.89 6.28
N LEU A 231 -1.87 7.48 5.65
CA LEU A 231 -1.80 7.33 4.20
C LEU A 231 -2.80 6.29 3.66
N LEU A 232 -2.85 5.13 4.30
CA LEU A 232 -3.78 4.05 3.95
C LEU A 232 -5.23 4.51 4.10
N ARG A 233 -5.55 5.16 5.21
CA ARG A 233 -6.89 5.71 5.47
C ARG A 233 -7.32 6.73 4.43
N GLU A 234 -6.48 7.72 4.14
CA GLU A 234 -6.83 8.79 3.20
C GLU A 234 -6.91 8.26 1.75
N GLY A 235 -6.05 7.30 1.39
CA GLY A 235 -6.15 6.61 0.11
C GLY A 235 -7.44 5.78 -0.02
N ALA A 236 -7.77 4.97 1.00
CA ALA A 236 -9.03 4.24 0.98
C ALA A 236 -10.24 5.19 0.88
N ARG A 237 -10.28 6.26 1.69
CA ARG A 237 -11.33 7.29 1.62
C ARG A 237 -11.45 7.88 0.21
N ALA A 238 -10.34 8.35 -0.36
CA ALA A 238 -10.34 8.98 -1.67
C ALA A 238 -10.77 8.02 -2.77
N TYR A 239 -10.35 6.75 -2.70
CA TYR A 239 -10.78 5.70 -3.60
C TYR A 239 -12.30 5.51 -3.61
N PHE A 240 -12.91 5.22 -2.45
CA PHE A 240 -14.36 4.94 -2.40
C PHE A 240 -15.18 6.17 -2.81
N ASN A 241 -14.80 7.36 -2.35
CA ASN A 241 -15.49 8.59 -2.74
C ASN A 241 -15.39 8.85 -4.25
N MET A 242 -14.23 8.59 -4.84
CA MET A 242 -14.03 8.73 -6.28
C MET A 242 -14.85 7.70 -7.06
N TYR A 243 -14.82 6.43 -6.65
CA TYR A 243 -15.54 5.34 -7.32
C TYR A 243 -17.06 5.58 -7.29
N TRP A 244 -17.61 5.86 -6.11
CA TRP A 244 -19.04 6.11 -5.97
C TRP A 244 -19.47 7.42 -6.62
N GLY A 245 -18.62 8.46 -6.56
CA GLY A 245 -18.86 9.73 -7.25
C GLY A 245 -18.87 9.57 -8.77
N TYR A 246 -17.92 8.85 -9.37
CA TYR A 246 -17.90 8.59 -10.82
C TYR A 246 -19.08 7.75 -11.29
N GLY A 247 -19.52 6.78 -10.48
CA GLY A 247 -20.68 5.96 -10.80
C GLY A 247 -22.02 6.62 -10.47
N GLU A 248 -22.01 7.86 -9.99
CA GLU A 248 -23.21 8.59 -9.53
C GLU A 248 -24.09 7.78 -8.56
N TYR A 249 -23.47 6.92 -7.74
CA TYR A 249 -24.17 6.08 -6.78
C TYR A 249 -24.86 6.95 -5.72
N THR A 250 -26.01 6.49 -5.22
CA THR A 250 -26.57 6.94 -3.93
C THR A 250 -25.92 6.17 -2.78
N ARG A 251 -26.11 6.62 -1.53
CA ARG A 251 -25.67 5.87 -0.34
C ARG A 251 -26.22 4.45 -0.28
N LEU A 252 -27.48 4.25 -0.64
CA LEU A 252 -28.08 2.93 -0.62
C LEU A 252 -27.51 2.02 -1.71
N GLU A 253 -27.24 2.54 -2.91
CA GLU A 253 -26.63 1.76 -3.98
C GLU A 253 -25.15 1.44 -3.67
N ALA A 254 -24.41 2.36 -3.08
CA ALA A 254 -23.05 2.12 -2.61
C ALA A 254 -23.00 1.05 -1.51
N LEU A 255 -23.96 1.07 -0.57
CA LEU A 255 -24.11 0.05 0.46
C LEU A 255 -24.47 -1.31 -0.17
N HIS A 256 -25.45 -1.32 -1.09
CA HIS A 256 -25.88 -2.54 -1.78
C HIS A 256 -24.75 -3.18 -2.57
N TRP A 257 -23.97 -2.37 -3.27
CA TRP A 257 -22.77 -2.82 -3.99
C TRP A 257 -21.77 -3.54 -3.08
N LEU A 258 -21.54 -3.03 -1.86
CA LEU A 258 -20.67 -3.71 -0.88
C LEU A 258 -21.28 -5.02 -0.33
N ILE A 259 -22.60 -5.08 -0.17
CA ILE A 259 -23.31 -6.30 0.27
C ILE A 259 -23.20 -7.38 -0.80
N GLU A 260 -23.49 -7.03 -2.06
CA GLU A 260 -23.38 -7.95 -3.20
C GLU A 260 -21.93 -8.44 -3.36
N LEU A 261 -20.96 -7.54 -3.18
CA LEU A 261 -19.54 -7.91 -3.16
C LEU A 261 -19.22 -8.90 -2.05
N GLY A 262 -19.72 -8.65 -0.84
CA GLY A 262 -19.57 -9.57 0.29
C GLY A 262 -20.14 -10.95 0.02
N ALA A 263 -21.35 -11.02 -0.56
CA ALA A 263 -22.00 -12.27 -0.93
C ALA A 263 -21.26 -13.03 -2.04
N ALA A 264 -20.74 -12.33 -3.05
CA ALA A 264 -19.98 -12.96 -4.14
C ALA A 264 -18.62 -13.52 -3.66
N LEU A 265 -17.96 -12.83 -2.74
CA LEU A 265 -16.67 -13.24 -2.19
C LEU A 265 -16.79 -14.29 -1.07
N ASN A 266 -17.91 -14.31 -0.35
CA ASN A 266 -18.17 -15.16 0.82
C ASN A 266 -19.52 -15.88 0.67
N PRO A 267 -19.66 -16.80 -0.30
CA PRO A 267 -20.92 -17.52 -0.53
C PRO A 267 -21.32 -18.48 0.60
#